data_AF-A0A5C6W4C3-F1
#
_entry.id   AF-A0A5C6W4C3-F1
#
_cell.length_a   1.000
_cell.length_b   1.000
_cell.length_c   1.000
_cell.angle_alpha   90.00
_cell.angle_beta   90.00
_cell.angle_gamma   90.00
#
_symmetry.space_group_name_H-M   'P 1'
#
loop_
_entity.id
_entity.type
_entity.pdbx_description
1 polymer ?
#
loop_
_entity_poly.entity_id
_entity_poly.type
_entity_poly.pdbx_seq_one_letter_code
_entity_poly.pdbx_strand_id
1 'polypeptide(L)'
;MFKKLKNRTTLDQETIQIHLGKKNMVIQNRYQMVYYLNNILQGLLYLTGSILFLSKFNEVYAISFFIAGSFLMVFRSLIQIVRDIHLMKLENEGNTNTPNNSY
;
A
#
# COMPACT_ATOMS: atom_id res chain seq x y z
N MET A 1 -9.39 24.79 -32.78
CA MET A 1 -10.13 23.62 -32.27
C MET A 1 -9.18 22.43 -32.02
N PHE A 2 -8.16 22.53 -31.15
CA PHE A 2 -7.25 21.40 -30.83
C PHE A 2 -6.60 21.45 -29.43
N LYS A 3 -7.17 22.18 -28.46
CA LYS A 3 -6.50 22.39 -27.15
C LYS A 3 -6.96 21.45 -26.03
N LYS A 4 -7.72 20.38 -26.31
CA LYS A 4 -8.37 19.56 -25.28
C LYS A 4 -8.07 18.06 -25.27
N LEU A 5 -7.01 17.60 -25.93
CA LEU A 5 -6.71 16.15 -26.01
C LEU A 5 -5.35 15.73 -25.43
N LYS A 6 -4.62 16.61 -24.74
CA LYS A 6 -3.31 16.28 -24.13
C LYS A 6 -3.41 16.03 -22.62
N ASN A 7 -4.32 15.16 -22.17
CA ASN A 7 -4.40 14.69 -20.77
C ASN A 7 -4.67 13.18 -20.68
N ARG A 8 -4.24 12.40 -21.69
CA ARG A 8 -4.29 10.94 -21.67
C ARG A 8 -2.94 10.36 -22.05
N THR A 9 -1.96 10.50 -21.17
CA THR A 9 -0.69 9.81 -21.30
C THR A 9 -0.25 9.38 -19.90
N THR A 10 -0.64 8.14 -19.57
CA THR A 10 0.17 7.15 -18.85
C THR A 10 0.85 7.61 -17.56
N LEU A 11 0.22 7.30 -16.42
CA LEU A 11 0.93 6.92 -15.19
C LEU A 11 0.23 5.68 -14.62
N ASP A 12 0.60 4.55 -15.21
CA ASP A 12 1.01 3.31 -14.55
C ASP A 12 0.33 2.95 -13.20
N GLN A 13 -0.65 2.03 -13.29
CA GLN A 13 -0.97 0.86 -12.45
C GLN A 13 -0.74 0.79 -10.92
N GLU A 14 -0.14 1.74 -10.20
CA GLU A 14 -0.13 1.67 -8.72
C GLU A 14 -0.20 3.06 -8.06
N THR A 15 -1.16 3.18 -7.15
CA THR A 15 -1.30 4.23 -6.13
C THR A 15 -2.05 5.48 -6.59
N ILE A 16 -3.36 5.46 -6.37
CA ILE A 16 -4.17 6.67 -6.25
C ILE A 16 -3.62 7.45 -5.05
N GLN A 17 -2.77 8.45 -5.32
CA GLN A 17 -2.39 9.45 -4.32
C GLN A 17 -3.58 10.39 -4.12
N ILE A 18 -4.45 10.03 -3.18
CA ILE A 18 -5.52 10.93 -2.73
C ILE A 18 -4.86 12.05 -1.93
N HIS A 19 -4.88 13.27 -2.47
CA HIS A 19 -4.49 14.48 -1.77
C HIS A 19 -5.47 14.74 -0.61
N LEU A 20 -5.20 14.15 0.56
CA LEU A 20 -6.01 14.33 1.76
C LEU A 20 -5.56 15.59 2.50
N GLY A 21 -6.52 16.50 2.69
CA GLY A 21 -6.32 17.81 3.30
C GLY A 21 -5.54 17.79 4.63
N LYS A 22 -4.74 18.84 4.80
CA LYS A 22 -3.75 19.19 5.85
C LYS A 22 -4.00 18.79 7.31
N LYS A 23 -5.18 18.30 7.69
CA LYS A 23 -5.58 18.08 9.09
C LYS A 23 -5.58 16.61 9.54
N ASN A 24 -5.62 15.65 8.60
CA ASN A 24 -5.55 14.20 8.90
C ASN A 24 -4.17 13.56 8.61
N MET A 25 -3.20 14.36 8.18
CA MET A 25 -1.88 13.90 7.73
C MET A 25 -1.03 13.25 8.85
N VAL A 26 -1.18 13.63 10.11
CA VAL A 26 -0.27 13.15 11.18
C VAL A 26 -0.47 11.66 11.50
N ILE A 27 -1.70 11.16 11.37
CA ILE A 27 -2.01 9.74 11.62
C ILE A 27 -1.56 8.89 10.41
N GLN A 28 -1.89 9.30 9.18
CA GLN A 28 -1.53 8.55 7.98
C GLN A 28 -0.02 8.45 7.75
N ASN A 29 0.74 9.50 8.05
CA ASN A 29 2.19 9.49 7.81
C ASN A 29 2.92 8.41 8.64
N ARG A 30 2.46 8.15 9.87
CA ARG A 30 3.02 7.10 10.75
C ARG A 30 2.70 5.70 10.23
N TYR A 31 1.46 5.45 9.82
CA TYR A 31 1.07 4.16 9.24
C TYR A 31 1.77 3.89 7.90
N GLN A 32 1.97 4.92 7.08
CA GLN A 32 2.63 4.79 5.80
C GLN A 32 4.12 4.48 5.94
N MET A 33 4.79 5.06 6.95
CA MET A 33 6.17 4.71 7.28
C MET A 33 6.28 3.25 7.74
N VAL A 34 5.37 2.79 8.63
CA VAL A 34 5.33 1.39 9.08
C VAL A 34 5.09 0.42 7.91
N TYR A 35 4.20 0.78 6.98
CA TYR A 35 3.92 -0.02 5.78
C TYR A 35 5.16 -0.17 4.89
N TYR A 36 5.85 0.92 4.56
CA TYR A 36 7.06 0.85 3.74
C TYR A 36 8.18 0.08 4.45
N LEU A 37 8.34 0.27 5.76
CA LEU A 37 9.30 -0.51 6.55
C LEU A 37 8.98 -2.01 6.52
N ASN A 38 7.70 -2.38 6.62
CA ASN A 38 7.27 -3.78 6.52
C ASN A 38 7.63 -4.38 5.15
N ASN A 39 7.43 -3.63 4.06
CA ASN A 39 7.82 -4.08 2.71
C ASN A 39 9.31 -4.34 2.58
N ILE A 40 10.12 -3.41 3.09
CA ILE A 40 11.57 -3.54 3.05
C ILE A 40 12.00 -4.77 3.87
N LEU A 41 11.45 -4.93 5.07
CA LEU A 41 11.74 -6.07 5.94
C LEU A 41 11.35 -7.41 5.26
N GLN A 42 10.17 -7.47 4.64
CA GLN A 42 9.72 -8.65 3.88
C GLN A 42 10.73 -9.00 2.78
N GLY A 43 11.17 -8.00 2.00
CA GLY A 43 12.18 -8.18 0.95
C GLY A 43 13.52 -8.66 1.51
N LEU A 44 13.98 -8.11 2.63
CA LEU A 44 15.21 -8.53 3.30
C LEU A 44 15.13 -9.98 3.79
N LEU A 45 14.00 -10.39 4.35
CA LEU A 45 13.80 -11.76 4.82
C LEU A 45 13.89 -12.76 3.67
N TYR A 46 13.19 -12.49 2.56
CA TYR A 46 13.25 -13.33 1.37
C TYR A 46 14.63 -13.32 0.71
N LEU A 47 15.31 -12.18 0.67
CA LEU A 47 16.66 -12.09 0.12
C LEU A 47 17.65 -12.90 0.96
N THR A 48 17.60 -12.75 2.29
CA THR A 48 18.47 -13.48 3.22
C THR A 48 18.18 -14.98 3.16
N GLY A 49 16.91 -15.37 3.19
CA GLY A 49 16.49 -16.76 3.02
C GLY A 49 16.98 -17.36 1.70
N SER A 50 16.89 -16.60 0.60
CA SER A 50 17.38 -17.01 -0.72
C SER A 50 18.88 -17.24 -0.75
N ILE A 51 19.67 -16.33 -0.17
CA ILE A 51 21.14 -16.46 -0.10
C ILE A 51 21.53 -17.67 0.75
N LEU A 52 20.88 -17.89 1.91
CA LEU A 52 21.11 -19.05 2.76
C LEU A 52 20.74 -20.37 2.06
N PHE A 53 19.59 -20.39 1.37
CA PHE A 53 19.12 -21.55 0.61
C PHE A 53 20.10 -21.91 -0.51
N LEU A 54 20.57 -20.89 -1.26
CA LEU A 54 21.52 -21.07 -2.35
C LEU A 54 22.88 -21.57 -1.86
N SER A 55 23.34 -21.07 -0.70
CA SER A 55 24.64 -21.44 -0.13
C SER A 55 24.67 -22.84 0.48
N LYS A 56 23.55 -23.59 0.47
CA LYS A 56 23.37 -24.91 1.11
C LYS A 56 23.82 -24.95 2.58
N PHE A 57 23.80 -23.81 3.26
CA PHE A 57 24.35 -23.71 4.61
C PHE A 57 23.50 -24.52 5.60
N ASN A 58 22.22 -24.14 5.70
CA ASN A 58 21.23 -24.79 6.55
C ASN A 58 19.84 -24.46 6.02
N GLU A 59 19.21 -25.43 5.37
CA GLU A 59 17.90 -25.26 4.74
C GLU A 59 16.82 -24.87 5.76
N VAL A 60 16.90 -25.38 7.00
CA VAL A 60 15.95 -25.05 8.07
C VAL A 60 15.92 -23.56 8.37
N TYR A 61 17.09 -22.90 8.43
CA TYR A 61 17.14 -21.46 8.64
C TYR A 61 16.61 -20.70 7.42
N ALA A 62 16.97 -21.12 6.21
CA ALA A 62 16.49 -20.50 4.98
C ALA A 62 14.95 -20.53 4.88
N ILE A 63 14.36 -21.72 5.13
CA ILE A 63 12.91 -21.93 5.12
C ILE A 63 12.25 -21.10 6.22
N SER A 64 12.86 -21.01 7.40
CA SER A 64 12.35 -20.16 8.49
C SER A 64 12.26 -18.68 8.08
N PHE A 65 13.25 -18.16 7.35
CA PHE A 65 13.23 -16.81 6.79
C PHE A 65 12.11 -16.62 5.77
N PHE A 66 11.86 -17.60 4.90
CA PHE A 66 10.75 -17.56 3.96
C PHE A 66 9.38 -17.61 4.65
N ILE A 67 9.23 -18.43 5.69
CA ILE A 67 7.99 -18.50 6.48
C ILE A 67 7.74 -17.15 7.16
N ALA A 68 8.75 -16.58 7.81
CA ALA A 68 8.65 -15.27 8.44
C ALA A 68 8.31 -14.16 7.43
N GLY A 69 8.93 -14.19 6.24
CA GLY A 69 8.60 -13.28 5.15
C GLY A 69 7.16 -13.44 4.65
N SER A 70 6.66 -14.68 4.59
CA SER A 70 5.27 -14.98 4.21
C SER A 70 4.28 -14.41 5.21
N PHE A 71 4.55 -14.53 6.51
CA PHE A 71 3.72 -13.90 7.55
C PHE A 71 3.68 -12.38 7.41
N LEU A 72 4.82 -11.74 7.11
CA LEU A 72 4.89 -10.31 6.85
C LEU A 72 4.02 -9.90 5.66
N MET A 73 4.02 -10.70 4.58
CA MET A 73 3.17 -10.47 3.41
C MET A 73 1.69 -10.45 3.78
N VAL A 74 1.24 -11.39 4.61
CA VAL A 74 -0.15 -11.46 5.07
C VAL A 74 -0.49 -10.24 5.92
N PHE A 75 0.40 -9.87 6.86
CA PHE A 75 0.17 -8.74 7.74
C PHE A 75 0.05 -7.41 6.97
N ARG A 76 0.90 -7.20 5.96
CA ARG A 76 0.82 -6.06 5.03
C ARG A 76 -0.55 -5.99 4.35
N SER A 77 -1.03 -7.11 3.82
CA SER A 77 -2.33 -7.20 3.15
C SER A 77 -3.49 -6.87 4.10
N LEU A 78 -3.42 -7.28 5.36
CA LEU A 78 -4.45 -6.98 6.35
C LEU A 78 -4.54 -5.47 6.64
N ILE A 79 -3.41 -4.80 6.82
CA ILE A 79 -3.37 -3.34 7.06
C ILE A 79 -3.97 -2.59 5.87
N GLN A 80 -3.66 -3.02 4.66
CA GLN A 80 -4.18 -2.41 3.44
C GLN A 80 -5.70 -2.52 3.35
N ILE A 81 -6.27 -3.70 3.61
CA ILE A 81 -7.73 -3.91 3.60
C ILE A 81 -8.43 -3.01 4.63
N VAL A 82 -7.91 -2.93 5.86
CA VAL A 82 -8.51 -2.10 6.91
C VAL A 82 -8.49 -0.61 6.54
N ARG A 83 -7.37 -0.15 5.97
CA ARG A 83 -7.24 1.23 5.47
C ARG A 83 -8.28 1.52 4.39
N ASP A 84 -8.42 0.62 3.42
CA ASP A 84 -9.29 0.82 2.27
C ASP A 84 -10.77 0.87 2.69
N ILE A 85 -11.18 0.03 3.65
CA ILE A 85 -12.53 0.08 4.26
C ILE A 85 -12.77 1.41 4.99
N HIS A 86 -11.80 1.89 5.77
CA HIS A 86 -11.93 3.15 6.52
C HIS A 86 -12.06 4.36 5.58
N LEU A 87 -11.28 4.38 4.49
CA LEU A 87 -11.35 5.42 3.48
C LEU A 87 -12.70 5.42 2.75
N MET A 88 -13.22 4.24 2.40
CA MET A 88 -14.51 4.11 1.70
C MET A 88 -15.69 4.61 2.54
N LYS A 89 -15.61 4.51 3.87
CA LYS A 89 -16.65 5.06 4.76
C LYS A 89 -16.67 6.60 4.74
N LEU A 90 -15.50 7.23 4.74
CA LEU A 90 -15.38 8.69 4.73
C LEU A 90 -15.83 9.32 3.40
N GLU A 91 -15.62 8.63 2.28
CA GLU A 91 -16.05 9.11 0.96
C GLU A 91 -17.59 9.13 0.82
N ASN A 92 -18.27 8.10 1.34
CA ASN A 92 -19.73 8.01 1.29
C ASN A 92 -20.43 9.08 2.15
N GLU A 93 -19.82 9.51 3.26
CA GLU A 93 -20.35 10.59 4.10
C GLU A 93 -20.21 11.98 3.43
N GLY A 94 -19.20 12.18 2.57
CA GLY A 94 -18.99 13.44 1.85
C GLY A 94 -19.90 13.66 0.62
N ASN A 95 -20.38 12.59 -0.02
CA ASN A 95 -21.18 12.67 -1.26
C ASN A 95 -22.68 12.94 -1.02
N THR A 96 -23.15 12.91 0.23
CA THR A 96 -24.57 13.12 0.55
C THR A 96 -24.96 14.60 0.75
N ASN A 97 -24.00 15.53 0.71
CA ASN A 97 -24.23 16.96 0.96
C ASN A 97 -24.16 17.87 -0.29
N THR A 98 -24.25 17.30 -1.50
CA THR A 98 -24.43 18.09 -2.73
C THR A 98 -25.93 18.20 -3.03
N PRO A 99 -26.61 19.34 -2.79
CA PRO A 99 -27.98 19.51 -3.23
C PRO A 99 -27.99 19.49 -4.74
N ASN A 100 -28.81 18.58 -5.27
CA ASN A 100 -29.27 18.55 -6.65
C ASN A 100 -29.78 19.95 -7.03
N ASN A 101 -28.98 20.71 -7.78
CA ASN A 101 -29.46 21.89 -8.47
C ASN A 101 -28.71 22.07 -9.78
N SER A 102 -29.36 21.70 -10.88
CA SER A 102 -29.16 22.34 -12.17
C SER A 102 -30.46 22.20 -12.96
N TYR A 103 -31.19 23.32 -13.04
CA TYR A 103 -32.31 23.60 -13.95
C TYR A 103 -31.88 23.48 -15.42
#